data_AF-A0AAC9QPQ0-F1
#
_entry.id   AF-A0AAC9QPQ0-F1
#
_cell.length_a   1.000
_cell.length_b   1.000
_cell.length_c   1.000
_cell.angle_alpha   90.00
_cell.angle_beta   90.00
_cell.angle_gamma   90.00
#
_symmetry.space_group_name_H-M   'P 1'
#
loop_
_entity.id
_entity.type
_entity.pdbx_description
1 polymer ?
#
loop_
_entity_poly.entity_id
_entity_poly.type
_entity_poly.pdbx_seq_one_letter_code
_entity_poly.pdbx_strand_id
1 'polypeptide(L)'
;MATKIFIDGEHGTTGLQIQKRLAKRSDLELLSIPHEDRHKLDSRKDCLNEADIVILCLPDKAARETIKLLKNNKKIRVIDSSTAHRIAPNWVYGFPEMTTGQKNIYKKHATLQILDVIQLVQLV
;
A
#
# COMPACT_ATOMS: atom_id res chain seq x y z
N MET A 1 6.30 -9.58 -16.32
CA MET A 1 6.99 -8.64 -15.41
C MET A 1 6.41 -8.86 -14.03
N ALA A 2 7.25 -8.89 -12.99
CA ALA A 2 6.78 -8.98 -11.61
C ALA A 2 6.16 -7.63 -11.22
N THR A 3 5.09 -7.66 -10.43
CA THR A 3 4.46 -6.43 -9.93
C THR A 3 5.34 -5.85 -8.82
N LYS A 4 5.76 -4.59 -8.97
CA LYS A 4 6.60 -3.90 -7.98
C LYS A 4 5.76 -3.35 -6.84
N ILE A 5 6.13 -3.71 -5.63
CA ILE A 5 5.42 -3.32 -4.41
C ILE A 5 6.38 -2.60 -3.49
N PHE A 6 5.97 -1.43 -3.03
CA PHE A 6 6.67 -0.70 -1.98
C PHE A 6 5.84 -0.63 -0.71
N ILE A 7 6.42 -1.02 0.42
CA ILE A 7 5.78 -0.95 1.74
C ILE A 7 6.35 0.26 2.48
N ASP A 8 5.61 1.35 2.49
CA ASP A 8 5.98 2.56 3.21
C ASP A 8 5.71 2.36 4.71
N GLY A 9 6.79 2.29 5.50
CA GLY A 9 6.74 1.82 6.90
C GLY A 9 7.03 0.33 7.08
N GLU A 10 7.80 -0.30 6.18
CA GLU A 10 8.11 -1.74 6.22
C GLU A 10 8.74 -2.24 7.53
N HIS A 11 9.47 -1.39 8.26
CA HIS A 11 10.09 -1.74 9.53
C HIS A 11 9.11 -1.78 10.72
N GLY A 12 7.89 -1.29 10.54
CA GLY A 12 6.84 -1.42 11.54
C GLY A 12 6.37 -2.87 11.69
N THR A 13 5.71 -3.19 12.80
CA THR A 13 5.20 -4.55 13.05
C THR A 13 4.24 -5.02 11.96
N THR A 14 3.32 -4.15 11.52
CA THR A 14 2.41 -4.39 10.39
C THR A 14 3.17 -4.58 9.08
N GLY A 15 4.16 -3.73 8.81
CA GLY A 15 5.00 -3.79 7.60
C GLY A 15 5.78 -5.11 7.50
N LEU A 16 6.45 -5.52 8.58
CA LEU A 16 7.19 -6.78 8.66
C LEU A 16 6.28 -7.99 8.45
N GLN A 17 5.06 -7.94 8.99
CA GLN A 17 4.06 -8.99 8.81
C GLN A 17 3.56 -9.11 7.37
N ILE A 18 3.43 -7.98 6.66
CA ILE A 18 3.08 -7.94 5.24
C ILE A 18 4.24 -8.46 4.40
N GLN A 19 5.45 -7.94 4.63
CA GLN A 19 6.66 -8.34 3.93
C GLN A 19 6.87 -9.86 4.00
N LYS A 20 6.77 -10.46 5.19
CA LYS A 20 6.88 -11.92 5.38
C LYS A 20 5.83 -12.74 4.60
N ARG A 21 4.63 -12.20 4.41
CA ARG A 21 3.56 -12.86 3.65
C ARG A 21 3.78 -12.72 2.15
N LEU A 22 4.16 -11.53 1.69
CA LEU A 22 4.42 -11.25 0.28
C LEU A 22 5.72 -11.90 -0.22
N ALA A 23 6.74 -12.08 0.63
CA ALA A 23 7.99 -12.75 0.27
C ALA A 23 7.81 -14.21 -0.18
N LYS A 24 6.64 -14.82 0.07
CA LYS A 24 6.31 -16.17 -0.40
C LYS A 24 5.79 -16.20 -1.84
N ARG A 25 5.58 -15.05 -2.48
CA ARG A 25 5.05 -14.92 -3.83
C ARG A 25 6.17 -14.60 -4.82
N SER A 26 6.30 -15.43 -5.84
CA SER A 26 7.32 -15.28 -6.90
C SER A 26 6.90 -14.34 -8.03
N ASP A 27 5.65 -13.90 -8.04
CA ASP A 27 5.09 -12.97 -9.04
C ASP A 27 5.26 -11.48 -8.65
N LEU A 28 5.86 -11.22 -7.48
CA LEU A 28 5.99 -9.90 -6.89
C LEU A 28 7.47 -9.52 -6.69
N GLU A 29 7.77 -8.23 -6.82
CA GLU A 29 9.06 -7.64 -6.49
C GLU A 29 8.87 -6.66 -5.33
N LEU A 30 9.53 -6.88 -4.20
CA LEU A 30 9.47 -5.98 -3.04
C LEU A 30 10.58 -4.94 -3.14
N LEU A 31 10.19 -3.68 -3.35
CA LEU A 31 11.07 -2.53 -3.26
C LEU A 31 11.31 -2.20 -1.78
N SER A 32 12.56 -1.91 -1.42
CA SER A 32 12.96 -1.57 -0.05
C SER A 32 14.00 -0.44 -0.10
N ILE A 33 13.96 0.43 0.91
CA ILE A 33 14.94 1.52 1.06
C ILE A 33 16.03 1.02 2.00
N PRO A 34 17.33 1.18 1.67
CA PRO A 34 18.42 0.88 2.58
C PRO A 34 18.18 1.54 3.95
N HIS A 35 18.47 0.82 5.03
CA HIS A 35 18.16 1.27 6.39
C HIS A 35 18.76 2.64 6.72
N GLU A 36 19.93 2.96 6.16
CA GLU A 36 20.62 4.26 6.26
C GLU A 36 19.89 5.42 5.56
N ASP A 37 19.09 5.10 4.54
CA ASP A 37 18.41 6.06 3.68
C ASP A 37 16.91 6.18 3.99
N ARG A 38 16.38 5.40 4.95
CA ARG A 38 14.95 5.37 5.28
C ARG A 38 14.33 6.73 5.64
N HIS A 39 15.14 7.68 6.09
CA HIS A 39 14.70 9.04 6.43
C HIS A 39 14.89 10.04 5.28
N LYS A 40 15.57 9.65 4.19
CA LYS A 40 15.76 10.48 3.01
C LYS A 40 14.46 10.53 2.22
N LEU A 41 13.95 11.75 2.06
CA LEU A 41 12.72 12.00 1.33
C LEU A 41 12.83 11.60 -0.15
N ASP A 42 14.00 11.76 -0.75
CA ASP A 42 14.22 11.45 -2.16
C ASP A 42 14.22 9.94 -2.42
N SER A 43 14.94 9.15 -1.62
CA SER A 43 14.90 7.68 -1.68
C SER A 43 13.47 7.14 -1.53
N ARG A 44 12.68 7.75 -0.64
CA ARG A 44 11.26 7.41 -0.48
C ARG A 44 10.43 7.77 -1.71
N LYS A 45 10.65 8.93 -2.33
CA LYS A 45 9.96 9.33 -3.56
C LYS A 45 10.32 8.42 -4.73
N ASP A 46 11.57 7.99 -4.83
CA ASP A 46 12.02 7.11 -5.90
C ASP A 46 11.30 5.77 -5.84
N CYS A 47 11.27 5.13 -4.65
CA CYS A 47 10.51 3.90 -4.46
C CYS A 47 9.01 4.08 -4.69
N LEU A 48 8.43 5.21 -4.25
CA LEU A 48 7.02 5.51 -4.50
C LEU A 48 6.71 5.61 -6.00
N ASN A 49 7.60 6.23 -6.79
CA ASN A 49 7.40 6.41 -8.24
C ASN A 49 7.62 5.12 -9.04
N GLU A 50 8.50 4.24 -8.56
CA GLU A 50 8.82 2.97 -9.21
C GLU A 50 7.79 1.86 -8.94
N ALA A 51 7.05 1.96 -7.83
CA ALA A 51 6.08 0.95 -7.42
C ALA A 51 4.81 0.95 -8.28
N ASP A 52 4.33 -0.25 -8.62
CA ASP A 52 2.97 -0.44 -9.17
C ASP A 52 1.92 -0.37 -8.05
N ILE A 53 2.27 -0.90 -6.87
CA ILE A 53 1.42 -0.90 -5.68
C ILE A 53 2.21 -0.33 -4.50
N VAL A 54 1.63 0.68 -3.83
CA VAL A 54 2.16 1.24 -2.59
C VAL A 54 1.28 0.82 -1.41
N ILE A 55 1.89 0.25 -0.40
CA ILE A 55 1.23 -0.13 0.85
C ILE A 55 1.65 0.86 1.94
N LEU A 56 0.68 1.57 2.53
CA LEU A 56 0.92 2.50 3.62
C LEU A 56 0.74 1.77 4.95
N CYS A 57 1.85 1.54 5.65
CA CYS A 57 1.92 1.03 7.02
C CYS A 57 2.39 2.14 7.97
N LEU A 58 1.72 3.30 7.85
CA LEU A 58 2.12 4.55 8.47
C LEU A 58 1.07 5.06 9.46
N PRO A 59 1.46 5.90 10.43
CA PRO A 59 0.51 6.72 11.17
C PRO A 59 -0.29 7.64 10.24
N ASP A 60 -1.51 7.97 10.65
CA ASP A 60 -2.48 8.72 9.85
C ASP A 60 -1.96 10.00 9.19
N LYS A 61 -1.16 10.78 9.93
CA LYS A 61 -0.59 12.02 9.40
C LYS A 61 0.36 11.72 8.23
N ALA A 62 1.23 10.73 8.38
CA ALA A 62 2.20 10.35 7.37
C ALA A 62 1.53 9.67 6.16
N ALA A 63 0.47 8.88 6.37
CA ALA A 63 -0.33 8.32 5.28
C ALA A 63 -0.90 9.43 4.37
N ARG A 64 -1.51 10.48 4.95
CA ARG A 64 -2.03 11.63 4.20
C ARG A 64 -0.95 12.39 3.44
N GLU A 65 0.23 12.60 4.03
CA GLU A 65 1.35 13.24 3.34
C GLU A 65 1.83 12.41 2.14
N THR A 66 1.88 11.09 2.27
CA THR A 66 2.25 10.18 1.17
C THR A 66 1.29 10.30 0.00
N ILE A 67 -0.02 10.33 0.27
CA ILE A 67 -1.03 10.52 -0.78
C ILE A 67 -0.83 11.86 -1.50
N LYS A 68 -0.46 12.93 -0.78
CA LYS A 68 -0.16 14.22 -1.43
C LYS A 68 1.03 14.11 -2.38
N LEU A 69 2.07 13.35 -2.03
CA LEU A 69 3.22 13.09 -2.90
C LEU A 69 2.83 12.30 -4.15
N LEU A 70 1.90 11.35 -4.01
CA LEU A 70 1.44 10.48 -5.09
C LEU A 70 0.41 11.12 -6.02
N LYS A 71 -0.18 12.27 -5.68
CA LYS A 71 -1.26 12.91 -6.47
C LYS A 71 -0.92 13.15 -7.95
N ASN A 72 0.37 13.24 -8.28
CA ASN A 72 0.83 13.46 -9.65
C ASN A 72 0.96 12.16 -10.47
N ASN A 73 0.90 10.98 -9.84
CA ASN A 73 1.05 9.69 -10.50
C ASN A 73 -0.22 8.83 -10.37
N LYS A 74 -1.08 8.90 -11.40
CA LYS A 74 -2.39 8.21 -11.43
C LYS A 74 -2.30 6.69 -11.67
N LYS A 75 -1.10 6.14 -11.92
CA LYS A 75 -0.94 4.72 -12.26
C LYS A 75 -0.73 3.83 -11.04
N ILE A 76 -0.38 4.43 -9.90
CA ILE A 76 -0.04 3.69 -8.68
C ILE A 76 -1.31 3.30 -7.95
N ARG A 77 -1.44 2.02 -7.61
CA ARG A 77 -2.48 1.55 -6.70
C ARG A 77 -2.00 1.69 -5.26
N VAL A 78 -2.82 2.26 -4.40
CA VAL A 78 -2.50 2.48 -2.99
C VAL A 78 -3.38 1.64 -2.09
N ILE A 79 -2.76 0.94 -1.14
CA ILE A 79 -3.42 0.20 -0.07
C ILE A 79 -3.02 0.83 1.25
N ASP A 80 -3.97 1.41 1.97
CA ASP A 80 -3.73 2.07 3.26
C ASP A 80 -4.23 1.21 4.42
N SER A 81 -3.36 0.94 5.38
CA SER A 81 -3.67 0.20 6.60
C SER A 81 -3.96 1.10 7.82
N SER A 82 -3.82 2.43 7.67
CA SER A 82 -4.04 3.41 8.73
C SER A 82 -5.54 3.67 9.01
N THR A 83 -5.89 4.71 9.76
CA THR A 83 -7.27 5.22 9.85
C THR A 83 -7.54 6.39 8.93
N ALA A 84 -6.52 6.87 8.20
CA ALA A 84 -6.55 8.18 7.55
C ALA A 84 -7.65 8.37 6.51
N HIS A 85 -8.00 7.31 5.77
CA HIS A 85 -8.91 7.37 4.63
C HIS A 85 -10.16 6.48 4.76
N ARG A 86 -10.42 5.95 5.96
CA ARG A 86 -11.55 5.05 6.27
C ARG A 86 -12.94 5.60 5.95
N ILE A 87 -13.09 6.92 5.93
CA ILE A 87 -14.33 7.62 5.60
C ILE A 87 -14.18 8.53 4.38
N ALA A 88 -13.05 8.43 3.66
CA ALA A 88 -12.80 9.28 2.50
C ALA A 88 -13.67 8.81 1.32
N PRO A 89 -14.41 9.71 0.64
CA PRO A 89 -15.41 9.32 -0.37
C PRO A 89 -14.81 8.63 -1.59
N ASN A 90 -13.53 8.86 -1.87
CA ASN A 90 -12.81 8.29 -3.03
C ASN A 90 -11.99 7.05 -2.66
N TRP A 91 -12.27 6.43 -1.51
CA TRP A 91 -11.59 5.24 -1.03
C TRP A 91 -12.59 4.09 -0.84
N VAL A 92 -12.14 2.88 -1.15
CA VAL A 92 -12.95 1.67 -1.01
C VAL A 92 -12.35 0.78 0.07
N TYR A 93 -13.21 0.19 0.90
CA TYR A 93 -12.77 -0.84 1.82
C TYR A 93 -12.32 -2.10 1.08
N GLY A 94 -11.05 -2.45 1.24
CA GLY A 94 -10.44 -3.68 0.75
C GLY A 94 -10.84 -4.89 1.57
N PHE A 95 -12.13 -5.07 1.83
CA PHE A 95 -12.67 -6.24 2.51
C PHE A 95 -13.53 -7.05 1.54
N PRO A 96 -12.95 -8.03 0.82
CA PRO A 96 -13.62 -8.75 -0.28
C PRO A 96 -14.96 -9.39 0.09
N GLU A 97 -15.15 -9.73 1.36
CA GLU A 97 -16.30 -10.42 1.92
C GLU A 97 -17.41 -9.48 2.41
N MET A 98 -17.20 -8.16 2.41
CA MET A 98 -18.12 -7.20 3.04
C MET A 98 -19.52 -7.20 2.42
N THR A 99 -19.61 -7.25 1.09
CA THR A 99 -20.88 -7.24 0.36
C THR A 99 -20.76 -8.02 -0.95
N THR A 100 -21.90 -8.50 -1.47
CA THR A 100 -21.95 -9.16 -2.78
C THR A 100 -21.42 -8.21 -3.86
N GLY A 101 -20.41 -8.65 -4.61
CA GLY A 101 -19.79 -7.85 -5.67
C GLY A 101 -18.62 -6.96 -5.22
N GLN A 102 -18.30 -6.89 -3.92
CA GLN A 102 -17.18 -6.10 -3.40
C GLN A 102 -15.84 -6.44 -4.07
N LYS A 103 -15.64 -7.73 -4.43
CA LYS A 103 -14.50 -8.20 -5.22
C LYS A 103 -14.29 -7.45 -6.53
N ASN A 104 -15.38 -7.08 -7.21
CA ASN A 104 -15.31 -6.35 -8.47
C ASN A 104 -15.08 -4.85 -8.25
N ILE A 105 -15.54 -4.31 -7.11
CA ILE A 105 -15.38 -2.91 -6.75
C ILE A 105 -13.90 -2.61 -6.49
N TYR A 106 -13.23 -3.37 -5.62
CA TYR A 106 -11.84 -3.06 -5.27
C TYR A 106 -10.86 -3.32 -6.43
N LYS A 107 -11.12 -4.30 -7.31
CA LYS A 107 -10.29 -4.58 -8.49
C LYS A 107 -10.22 -3.39 -9.47
N LYS A 108 -11.25 -2.55 -9.48
CA LYS A 108 -11.35 -1.37 -10.33
C LYS A 108 -10.89 -0.08 -9.64
N HIS A 109 -10.59 -0.14 -8.34
CA HIS A 109 -10.23 1.02 -7.54
C HIS A 109 -8.72 1.12 -7.31
N ALA A 110 -8.19 2.31 -7.59
CA ALA A 110 -6.78 2.63 -7.35
C ALA A 110 -6.45 2.84 -5.87
N THR A 111 -7.44 3.11 -5.01
CA THR A 111 -7.25 3.48 -3.60
C THR A 111 -8.09 2.60 -2.69
N LEU A 112 -7.42 1.78 -1.88
CA LEU A 112 -8.04 0.82 -0.99
C LEU A 112 -7.63 1.04 0.46
N GLN A 113 -8.59 0.93 1.35
CA GLN A 113 -8.40 1.00 2.79
C GLN A 113 -8.63 -0.38 3.41
N ILE A 114 -7.75 -0.84 4.28
CA ILE A 114 -7.90 -2.14 4.98
C ILE A 114 -7.91 -1.97 6.50
N LEU A 115 -8.43 -3.00 7.19
CA LEU A 115 -8.42 -3.10 8.65
C LEU A 115 -7.43 -4.15 9.17
N ASP A 116 -7.02 -5.11 8.33
CA ASP A 116 -6.16 -6.23 8.71
C ASP A 116 -5.17 -6.59 7.59
N VAL A 117 -3.96 -6.98 7.98
CA VAL A 117 -2.90 -7.55 7.15
C VAL A 117 -3.34 -8.81 6.41
N ILE A 118 -4.26 -9.61 6.96
CA ILE A 118 -4.78 -10.82 6.27
C ILE A 118 -5.51 -10.43 4.97
N GLN A 119 -6.32 -9.38 5.01
CA GLN A 119 -7.06 -8.90 3.84
C GLN A 119 -6.12 -8.37 2.76
N LEU A 120 -5.00 -7.76 3.15
CA LEU A 120 -4.04 -7.14 2.23
C LEU A 120 -3.51 -8.12 1.19
N VAL A 121 -3.14 -9.34 1.57
CA VAL A 121 -2.52 -10.31 0.66
C VAL A 121 -3.44 -10.69 -0.50
N GLN A 122 -4.76 -10.60 -0.31
CA GLN A 122 -5.75 -10.87 -1.35
C GLN A 122 -5.97 -9.69 -2.31
N LEU A 123 -5.55 -8.49 -1.91
CA LEU A 123 -5.72 -7.26 -2.69
C LEU A 123 -4.54 -6.99 -3.60
N VAL A 124 -3.37 -7.50 -3.24
CA VAL A 124 -2.12 -7.49 -4.01
C VAL A 124 -2.16 -8.58 -5.08
#